data_AF-A0A4Q3VH77-F1
#
_entry.id   AF-A0A4Q3VH77-F1
#
_cell.length_a   1.000
_cell.length_b   1.000
_cell.length_c   1.000
_cell.angle_alpha   90.00
_cell.angle_beta   90.00
_cell.angle_gamma   90.00
#
_symmetry.space_group_name_H-M   'P 1'
#
loop_
_entity.id
_entity.type
_entity.pdbx_description
1 polymer ?
#
loop_
_entity_poly.entity_id
_entity_poly.type
_entity_poly.pdbx_seq_one_letter_code
_entity_poly.pdbx_strand_id
1 'polypeptide(L)'
;MIYLLDTNAVSRYLSDRPSRIEVRVAELSKSEVATCSIVEAELRFGLAKAGASQKRYARLDGFLQGVWIYDFDSAAAREYGRLRARLEANGEVIGGNDLMIAAIALAHDLTLVTHNMGEFARVTGLRVEDWE
;
A
#
# COMPACT_ATOMS: atom_id res chain seq x y z
N MET A 1 -5.62 14.79 -4.48
CA MET A 1 -4.70 13.70 -4.88
C MET A 1 -4.99 12.54 -3.95
N ILE A 2 -4.92 11.29 -4.41
CA ILE A 2 -5.19 10.12 -3.53
C ILE A 2 -3.87 9.41 -3.22
N TYR A 3 -3.64 9.17 -1.93
CA TYR A 3 -2.47 8.51 -1.38
C TYR A 3 -2.80 7.05 -1.06
N LEU A 4 -2.12 6.12 -1.73
CA LEU A 4 -2.24 4.69 -1.48
C LEU A 4 -1.18 4.29 -0.45
N LEU A 5 -1.60 3.94 0.77
CA LEU A 5 -0.69 3.46 1.81
C LEU A 5 -0.34 1.99 1.58
N ASP A 6 0.96 1.68 1.52
CA ASP A 6 1.47 0.30 1.46
C ASP A 6 1.40 -0.42 2.81
N THR A 7 1.80 -1.70 2.83
CA THR A 7 1.76 -2.54 4.03
C THR A 7 2.62 -2.01 5.16
N ASN A 8 3.78 -1.43 4.84
CA ASN A 8 4.66 -0.85 5.86
C ASN A 8 4.02 0.40 6.46
N ALA A 9 3.50 1.31 5.64
CA ALA A 9 2.87 2.54 6.08
C ALA A 9 1.65 2.25 6.96
N VAL A 10 0.77 1.34 6.54
CA VAL A 10 -0.40 0.96 7.37
C VAL A 10 0.04 0.25 8.65
N SER A 11 1.04 -0.63 8.60
CA SER A 11 1.57 -1.28 9.81
C SER A 11 2.12 -0.26 10.82
N ARG A 12 2.79 0.79 10.34
CA ARG A 12 3.29 1.89 11.17
C ARG A 12 2.16 2.74 11.74
N TYR A 13 1.14 3.05 10.95
CA TYR A 13 -0.08 3.73 11.42
C TYR A 13 -0.80 2.93 12.53
N LEU A 14 -0.85 1.60 12.42
CA LEU A 14 -1.49 0.71 13.40
C LEU A 14 -0.63 0.39 14.63
N SER A 15 0.59 0.92 14.70
CA SER A 15 1.49 0.74 15.84
C SER A 15 1.04 1.56 17.05
N ASP A 16 1.33 1.10 18.27
CA ASP A 16 1.10 1.89 19.50
C ASP A 16 2.11 3.04 19.67
N ARG A 17 3.12 3.13 18.79
CA ARG A 17 4.10 4.21 18.78
C ARG A 17 3.61 5.35 17.87
N PRO A 18 3.72 6.61 18.30
CA PRO A 18 3.48 7.75 17.42
C PRO A 18 4.30 7.62 16.14
N SER A 19 3.67 7.91 15.00
CA SER A 19 4.33 7.88 13.69
C SER A 19 4.04 9.15 12.92
N ARG A 20 4.97 9.57 12.06
CA ARG A 20 4.75 10.69 11.13
C ARG A 20 3.60 10.39 10.18
N ILE A 21 3.37 9.11 9.84
CA ILE A 21 2.22 8.66 9.03
C ILE A 21 0.90 9.00 9.71
N GLU A 22 0.76 8.75 11.01
CA GLU A 22 -0.45 9.11 11.75
C GLU A 22 -0.75 10.62 11.68
N VAL A 23 0.28 11.45 11.83
CA VAL A 23 0.16 12.91 11.72
C VAL A 23 -0.26 13.32 10.30
N ARG A 24 0.39 12.77 9.27
CA ARG A 24 0.06 13.07 7.87
C ARG A 24 -1.35 12.62 7.49
N VAL A 25 -1.78 11.44 7.93
CA VAL A 25 -3.15 10.96 7.71
C VAL A 25 -4.17 11.88 8.40
N ALA A 26 -3.86 12.42 9.58
CA ALA A 26 -4.73 13.36 10.28
C ALA A 26 -4.85 14.74 9.62
N GLU A 27 -3.87 15.14 8.79
CA GLU A 27 -3.87 16.38 8.01
C GLU A 27 -4.69 16.27 6.71
N LEU A 28 -4.97 15.04 6.26
CA LEU A 28 -5.64 14.75 4.99
C LEU A 28 -7.13 14.47 5.19
N SER A 29 -7.92 14.72 4.15
CA SER A 29 -9.32 14.29 4.15
C SER A 29 -9.42 12.78 3.94
N LYS A 30 -10.50 12.16 4.44
CA LYS A 30 -10.73 10.71 4.29
C LYS A 30 -10.74 10.24 2.83
N SER A 31 -11.18 11.10 1.91
CA SER A 31 -11.17 10.82 0.47
C SER A 31 -9.79 10.85 -0.18
N GLU A 32 -8.78 11.36 0.52
CA GLU A 32 -7.40 11.43 0.02
C GLU A 32 -6.55 10.25 0.50
N VAL A 33 -7.04 9.44 1.43
CA VAL A 33 -6.30 8.29 1.98
C VAL A 33 -6.97 6.99 1.54
N ALA A 34 -6.16 6.10 0.96
CA ALA A 34 -6.59 4.80 0.49
C ALA A 34 -5.56 3.72 0.83
N THR A 35 -5.98 2.47 0.73
CA THR A 35 -5.09 1.31 0.64
C THR A 35 -5.64 0.35 -0.43
N CYS A 36 -5.13 -0.88 -0.52
CA CYS A 36 -5.64 -1.87 -1.47
C CYS A 36 -5.83 -3.25 -0.85
N SER A 37 -6.55 -4.11 -1.55
CA SER A 37 -6.88 -5.47 -1.09
C SER A 37 -5.64 -6.33 -0.87
N ILE A 38 -4.54 -6.06 -1.57
CA ILE A 38 -3.25 -6.75 -1.37
C ILE A 38 -2.66 -6.40 0.00
N VAL A 39 -2.64 -5.10 0.34
CA VAL A 39 -2.18 -4.63 1.66
C VAL A 39 -3.08 -5.16 2.77
N GLU A 40 -4.41 -5.15 2.58
CA GLU A 40 -5.34 -5.75 3.53
C GLU A 40 -5.03 -7.24 3.77
N ALA A 41 -4.78 -8.00 2.70
CA ALA A 41 -4.43 -9.42 2.80
C ALA A 41 -3.13 -9.62 3.60
N GLU A 42 -2.09 -8.83 3.34
CA GLU A 42 -0.82 -8.91 4.07
C GLU A 42 -0.98 -8.58 5.56
N LEU A 43 -1.74 -7.54 5.88
CA LEU A 43 -1.98 -7.13 7.28
C LEU A 43 -2.78 -8.20 8.03
N ARG A 44 -3.87 -8.73 7.42
CA ARG A 44 -4.67 -9.80 8.03
C ARG A 44 -3.83 -11.07 8.22
N PHE A 45 -3.02 -11.44 7.24
CA PHE A 45 -2.07 -12.55 7.37
C PHE A 45 -1.08 -12.31 8.51
N GLY A 46 -0.49 -11.12 8.60
CA GLY A 46 0.45 -10.75 9.67
C GLY A 46 -0.17 -10.88 11.06
N LEU A 47 -1.40 -10.40 11.24
CA LEU A 47 -2.13 -10.54 12.51
C LEU A 47 -2.43 -12.01 12.85
N ALA A 48 -2.86 -12.81 11.86
CA ALA A 48 -3.15 -14.23 12.05
C ALA A 48 -1.89 -15.01 12.44
N LYS A 49 -0.80 -14.80 11.70
CA LYS A 49 0.51 -15.45 11.95
C LYS A 49 1.06 -15.10 13.33
N ALA A 50 0.86 -13.87 13.80
CA ALA A 50 1.33 -13.42 15.11
C ALA A 50 0.45 -13.85 16.28
N GLY A 51 -0.70 -14.50 16.05
CA GLY A 51 -1.68 -14.79 17.11
C GLY A 51 -2.21 -13.52 17.77
N ALA A 52 -2.45 -12.47 16.97
CA ALA A 52 -2.82 -11.15 17.48
C ALA A 52 -4.16 -11.15 18.24
N SER A 53 -4.27 -10.27 19.23
CA SER A 53 -5.50 -10.11 20.02
C SER A 53 -6.63 -9.47 19.22
N GLN A 54 -7.87 -9.69 19.66
CA GLN A 54 -9.07 -9.08 19.06
C GLN A 54 -8.98 -7.55 19.00
N LYS A 55 -8.29 -6.91 19.96
CA LYS A 55 -8.04 -5.46 19.96
C LYS A 55 -7.24 -5.03 18.73
N ARG A 56 -6.23 -5.81 18.31
CA ARG A 56 -5.42 -5.47 17.12
C ARG A 56 -6.21 -5.66 15.82
N TYR A 57 -7.05 -6.69 15.74
CA TYR A 57 -7.99 -6.85 14.62
C TYR A 57 -8.96 -5.68 14.53
N ALA A 58 -9.59 -5.30 15.65
CA ALA A 58 -10.52 -4.17 15.70
C ALA A 58 -9.85 -2.84 15.27
N ARG A 59 -8.56 -2.66 15.59
CA ARG A 59 -7.79 -1.48 15.14
C ARG A 59 -7.58 -1.49 13.62
N LEU A 60 -7.23 -2.63 13.04
CA LEU A 60 -7.14 -2.79 11.58
C LEU A 60 -8.49 -2.55 10.91
N ASP A 61 -9.55 -3.20 11.39
CA ASP A 61 -10.89 -3.06 10.80
C ASP A 61 -11.39 -1.60 10.91
N GLY A 62 -11.10 -0.90 12.00
CA GLY A 62 -11.42 0.52 12.15
C GLY A 62 -10.67 1.42 11.16
N PHE A 63 -9.40 1.12 10.86
CA PHE A 63 -8.66 1.81 9.80
C PHE A 63 -9.28 1.54 8.43
N LEU A 64 -9.53 0.26 8.10
CA LEU A 64 -10.08 -0.16 6.80
C LEU A 64 -11.47 0.42 6.53
N GLN A 65 -12.30 0.60 7.56
CA GLN A 65 -13.59 1.29 7.44
C GLN A 65 -13.47 2.80 7.17
N GLY A 66 -12.30 3.39 7.46
CA GLY A 66 -12.06 4.82 7.36
C GLY A 66 -11.46 5.28 6.03
N VAL A 67 -11.03 4.35 5.18
CA VAL A 67 -10.29 4.62 3.93
C VAL A 67 -10.93 3.90 2.75
N TRP A 68 -10.64 4.37 1.54
CA TRP A 68 -11.00 3.61 0.34
C TRP A 68 -10.05 2.42 0.15
N ILE A 69 -10.58 1.26 -0.26
CA ILE A 69 -9.78 0.06 -0.57
C ILE A 69 -9.89 -0.20 -2.07
N TYR A 70 -8.79 -0.06 -2.79
CA TYR A 70 -8.71 -0.41 -4.21
C TYR A 70 -8.54 -1.92 -4.39
N ASP A 71 -9.35 -2.50 -5.26
CA ASP A 71 -9.23 -3.90 -5.64
C ASP A 71 -8.14 -4.11 -6.70
N PHE A 72 -7.59 -5.32 -6.75
CA PHE A 72 -6.80 -5.76 -7.90
C PHE A 72 -7.75 -6.16 -9.05
N ASP A 73 -8.20 -5.16 -9.81
CA ASP A 73 -9.15 -5.32 -10.90
C ASP A 73 -8.48 -5.59 -12.26
N SER A 74 -9.27 -5.59 -13.34
CA SER A 74 -8.73 -5.79 -14.70
C SER A 74 -7.83 -4.64 -15.19
N ALA A 75 -8.00 -3.42 -14.69
CA ALA A 75 -7.12 -2.30 -15.03
C ALA A 75 -5.76 -2.48 -14.35
N ALA A 76 -5.76 -2.84 -13.06
CA ALA A 76 -4.55 -3.21 -12.32
C ALA A 76 -3.83 -4.42 -12.94
N ALA A 77 -4.58 -5.46 -13.34
CA ALA A 77 -3.99 -6.63 -14.00
C ALA A 77 -3.28 -6.30 -15.32
N ARG A 78 -3.83 -5.35 -16.10
CA ARG A 78 -3.20 -4.87 -17.33
C ARG A 78 -1.90 -4.11 -17.04
N GLU A 79 -1.90 -3.22 -16.05
CA GLU A 79 -0.69 -2.50 -15.64
C GLU A 79 0.35 -3.45 -15.05
N TYR A 80 -0.06 -4.46 -14.28
CA TYR A 80 0.81 -5.51 -13.75
C TYR A 80 1.58 -6.22 -14.88
N GLY A 81 0.88 -6.67 -15.93
CA GLY A 81 1.52 -7.39 -17.04
C GLY A 81 2.56 -6.54 -17.76
N ARG A 82 2.23 -5.26 -18.02
CA ARG A 82 3.16 -4.30 -18.62
C ARG A 82 4.37 -4.04 -17.73
N LEU A 83 4.12 -3.80 -16.44
CA LEU A 83 5.15 -3.48 -15.46
C LEU A 83 6.10 -4.67 -15.24
N ARG A 84 5.57 -5.88 -15.07
CA ARG A 84 6.35 -7.10 -14.90
C ARG A 84 7.29 -7.32 -16.08
N ALA A 85 6.76 -7.27 -17.30
CA ALA A 85 7.55 -7.47 -18.52
C ALA A 85 8.68 -6.45 -18.64
N ARG A 86 8.42 -5.19 -18.30
CA ARG A 86 9.45 -4.13 -18.32
C ARG A 86 10.55 -4.37 -17.30
N LEU A 87 10.19 -4.67 -16.05
CA LEU A 87 11.16 -4.93 -14.99
C LEU A 87 12.05 -6.13 -15.35
N GLU A 88 11.44 -7.23 -15.83
CA GLU A 88 12.21 -8.41 -16.25
C GLU A 88 13.15 -8.12 -17.42
N ALA A 89 12.72 -7.34 -18.41
CA ALA A 89 13.58 -6.92 -19.53
C ALA A 89 14.80 -6.10 -19.07
N ASN A 90 14.69 -5.40 -17.95
CA ASN A 90 15.77 -4.61 -17.35
C ASN A 90 16.60 -5.39 -16.31
N GLY A 91 16.29 -6.67 -16.06
CA GLY A 91 16.92 -7.46 -15.00
C GLY A 91 16.54 -6.98 -13.58
N GLU A 92 15.45 -6.24 -13.45
CA GLU A 92 14.95 -5.72 -12.19
C GLU A 92 13.89 -6.65 -11.61
N VAL A 93 13.88 -6.78 -10.28
CA VAL A 93 12.88 -7.57 -9.55
C VAL A 93 12.27 -6.71 -8.46
N ILE A 94 10.96 -6.84 -8.29
CA ILE A 94 10.17 -6.29 -7.18
C ILE A 94 9.40 -7.46 -6.56
N GLY A 95 9.15 -7.40 -5.24
CA GLY A 95 8.31 -8.37 -4.55
C GLY A 95 6.96 -8.60 -5.26
N GLY A 96 6.43 -9.82 -5.22
CA GLY A 96 5.20 -10.17 -5.94
C GLY A 96 3.99 -9.31 -5.52
N ASN A 97 3.81 -9.12 -4.21
CA ASN A 97 2.75 -8.26 -3.67
C ASN A 97 3.01 -6.79 -3.96
N ASP A 98 4.25 -6.31 -3.77
CA ASP A 98 4.65 -4.93 -4.09
C ASP A 98 4.40 -4.59 -5.56
N LEU A 99 4.64 -5.54 -6.46
CA LEU A 99 4.35 -5.38 -7.88
C LEU A 99 2.84 -5.23 -8.14
N MET A 100 2.00 -5.98 -7.44
CA MET A 100 0.54 -5.82 -7.52
C MET A 100 0.09 -4.47 -6.95
N ILE A 101 0.66 -4.03 -5.82
CA ILE A 101 0.39 -2.72 -5.21
C ILE A 101 0.77 -1.58 -6.18
N ALA A 102 1.97 -1.65 -6.78
CA ALA A 102 2.42 -0.68 -7.78
C ALA A 102 1.50 -0.65 -9.00
N ALA A 103 1.02 -1.81 -9.47
CA ALA A 103 0.11 -1.90 -10.59
C ALA A 103 -1.26 -1.25 -10.30
N ILE A 104 -1.80 -1.43 -9.10
CA ILE A 104 -3.02 -0.75 -8.64
C ILE A 104 -2.80 0.76 -8.62
N ALA A 105 -1.68 1.23 -8.03
CA ALA A 105 -1.37 2.65 -7.97
C ALA A 105 -1.26 3.28 -9.36
N LEU A 106 -0.62 2.61 -10.32
CA LEU A 106 -0.53 3.07 -11.71
C LEU A 106 -1.89 3.10 -12.41
N ALA A 107 -2.69 2.04 -12.25
CA ALA A 107 -3.98 1.91 -12.94
C ALA A 107 -4.98 3.01 -12.54
N HIS A 108 -4.88 3.52 -11.31
CA HIS A 108 -5.79 4.52 -10.76
C HIS A 108 -5.15 5.90 -10.54
N ASP A 109 -3.95 6.13 -11.09
CA ASP A 109 -3.21 7.40 -10.96
C ASP A 109 -3.07 7.85 -9.49
N LEU A 110 -2.57 6.96 -8.63
CA LEU A 110 -2.39 7.18 -7.19
C LEU A 110 -0.93 7.50 -6.85
N THR A 111 -0.72 8.18 -5.72
CA THR A 111 0.61 8.35 -5.13
C THR A 111 0.82 7.28 -4.06
N LEU A 112 1.80 6.41 -4.24
CA LEU A 112 2.14 5.35 -3.29
C LEU A 112 2.92 5.95 -2.10
N VAL A 113 2.49 5.67 -0.88
CA VAL A 113 3.22 6.00 0.34
C VAL A 113 3.90 4.73 0.86
N THR A 114 5.22 4.74 0.94
CA THR A 114 6.02 3.58 1.31
C THR A 114 7.36 3.99 1.94
N HIS A 115 7.89 3.14 2.82
CA HIS A 115 9.28 3.24 3.28
C HIS A 115 10.26 2.42 2.41
N ASN A 116 9.74 1.66 1.44
CA ASN A 116 10.55 0.87 0.52
C ASN A 116 10.81 1.62 -0.80
N MET A 117 11.25 2.88 -0.69
CA MET A 117 11.49 3.76 -1.85
C MET A 117 12.40 3.12 -2.90
N GLY A 118 13.38 2.30 -2.48
CA GLY A 118 14.33 1.66 -3.38
C GLY A 118 13.72 0.63 -4.33
N GLU A 119 12.70 -0.13 -3.89
CA GLU A 119 12.00 -1.07 -4.76
C GLU A 119 11.07 -0.34 -5.73
N PHE A 120 10.28 0.61 -5.22
CA PHE A 120 9.28 1.31 -6.02
C PHE A 120 9.87 2.38 -6.96
N ALA A 121 11.08 2.87 -6.72
CA ALA A 121 11.78 3.78 -7.63
C ALA A 121 12.05 3.17 -9.02
N ARG A 122 12.07 1.83 -9.14
CA ARG A 122 12.21 1.10 -10.41
C ARG A 122 10.94 1.16 -11.27
N VAL A 123 9.82 1.57 -10.67
CA VAL A 123 8.53 1.67 -11.34
C VAL A 123 8.40 3.04 -12.02
N THR A 124 8.90 3.16 -13.27
CA THR A 124 8.66 4.36 -14.09
C THR A 124 7.17 4.67 -14.20
N GLY A 125 6.81 5.92 -13.91
CA GLY A 125 5.43 6.43 -13.93
C GLY A 125 4.73 6.41 -12.57
N LEU A 126 5.27 5.69 -11.58
CA LEU A 126 4.70 5.64 -10.24
C LEU A 126 5.16 6.85 -9.44
N ARG A 127 4.21 7.58 -8.85
CA ARG A 127 4.51 8.60 -7.85
C ARG A 127 4.67 7.94 -6.49
N VAL A 128 5.75 8.27 -5.80
CA VAL A 128 6.08 7.66 -4.50
C VAL A 128 6.44 8.76 -3.51
N GLU A 129 5.92 8.66 -2.29
CA GLU A 129 6.28 9.50 -1.16
C GLU A 129 6.72 8.65 0.02
N ASP A 130 7.73 9.14 0.75
CA ASP A 130 8.10 8.61 2.05
C ASP A 130 7.62 9.58 3.14
N TRP A 131 6.88 9.07 4.10
CA TRP A 131 6.35 9.84 5.22
C TRP A 131 7.07 9.56 6.54
N GLU A 132 8.13 8.73 6.57
CA GLU A 132 9.00 8.56 7.75
C GLU A 132 10.33 9.32 7.67
#